data_AF-A0A840MGE1-F1
#
_entry.id   AF-A0A840MGE1-F1
#
_cell.length_a   1.000
_cell.length_b   1.000
_cell.length_c   1.000
_cell.angle_alpha   90.00
_cell.angle_beta   90.00
_cell.angle_gamma   90.00
#
_symmetry.space_group_name_H-M   'P 1'
#
loop_
_entity.id
_entity.type
_entity.pdbx_description
1 polymer ?
#
loop_
_entity_poly.entity_id
_entity_poly.type
_entity_poly.pdbx_seq_one_letter_code
_entity_poly.pdbx_strand_id
1 'polypeptide(L)'
;MTMQTNFSDATWLYRRLSDAVSGTPTQVLLLDLARHASDQACAPTVSARWLAGLSRWINPWWLRHWYARHGVRGLEVFRPDVRPWLAAVWAGIQSGVLVFMCVLAGGVGAGFAIAALFLLGLIGLMLGCVWQGVSRYMTAHARWAGQQAELALQHADPAQYPPEGATTLELIAIARGLAPDKAHRLAQAIRHAPDAILTPDLCRVLCLVEPSLPTPLSQAGGAMLGTVAGFLPGMLCLGAGPSLGWALLAYLLSGVGLVGLAIRHGGHRLMGISRLVGGAVLLSGLVFLLAWTLRHVW
;
A
#
# COMPACT_ATOMS: atom_id res chain seq x y z
N MET A 1 -5.45 -8.24 -12.26
CA MET A 1 -4.31 -9.06 -12.74
C MET A 1 -3.10 -9.08 -11.79
N THR A 2 -2.86 -8.03 -10.99
CA THR A 2 -1.75 -7.97 -10.00
C THR A 2 -2.00 -8.72 -8.67
N MET A 3 -3.24 -9.16 -8.39
CA MET A 3 -3.54 -9.94 -7.18
C MET A 3 -3.04 -11.40 -7.28
N GLN A 4 -3.23 -12.06 -8.42
CA GLN A 4 -2.87 -13.49 -8.58
C GLN A 4 -1.35 -13.74 -8.58
N THR A 5 -0.54 -12.77 -9.03
CA THR A 5 0.93 -12.87 -9.04
C THR A 5 1.56 -12.74 -7.65
N ASN A 6 0.82 -12.22 -6.68
CA ASN A 6 1.36 -11.93 -5.34
C ASN A 6 1.18 -13.11 -4.37
N PHE A 7 0.14 -13.93 -4.56
CA PHE A 7 -0.07 -15.13 -3.76
C PHE A 7 0.99 -16.21 -4.08
N SER A 8 1.40 -16.32 -5.35
CA SER A 8 2.43 -17.28 -5.76
C SER A 8 3.80 -17.07 -5.14
N ASP A 9 4.21 -15.81 -4.99
CA ASP A 9 5.53 -15.47 -4.41
C ASP A 9 5.56 -15.77 -2.90
N ALA A 10 4.42 -15.61 -2.20
CA ALA A 10 4.28 -16.00 -0.80
C ALA A 10 4.32 -17.53 -0.61
N THR A 11 3.53 -18.29 -1.38
CA THR A 11 3.52 -19.78 -1.37
C THR A 11 4.92 -20.36 -1.51
N TRP A 12 5.66 -19.85 -2.51
CA TRP A 12 6.97 -20.35 -2.84
C TRP A 12 8.01 -19.98 -1.79
N LEU A 13 7.93 -18.75 -1.22
CA LEU A 13 8.84 -18.31 -0.17
C LEU A 13 8.60 -19.08 1.14
N TYR A 14 7.34 -19.31 1.50
CA TYR A 14 6.99 -20.09 2.69
C TYR A 14 7.48 -21.54 2.59
N ARG A 15 7.30 -22.23 1.45
CA ARG A 15 7.90 -23.56 1.21
C ARG A 15 9.43 -23.54 1.32
N ARG A 16 10.06 -22.49 0.81
CA ARG A 16 11.53 -22.42 0.81
C ARG A 16 12.11 -22.08 2.18
N LEU A 17 11.40 -21.29 2.98
CA LEU A 17 11.75 -21.04 4.37
C LEU A 17 11.47 -22.25 5.24
N SER A 18 10.41 -23.03 4.96
CA SER A 18 10.19 -24.28 5.67
C SER A 18 11.35 -25.26 5.47
N ASP A 19 11.91 -25.33 4.26
CA ASP A 19 13.09 -26.16 3.98
C ASP A 19 14.31 -25.72 4.80
N ALA A 20 14.44 -24.42 5.11
CA ALA A 20 15.55 -23.87 5.88
C ALA A 20 15.41 -24.06 7.41
N VAL A 21 14.19 -24.28 7.91
CA VAL A 21 13.92 -24.56 9.33
C VAL A 21 13.48 -26.01 9.55
N SER A 22 13.93 -26.91 8.66
CA SER A 22 13.53 -28.32 8.65
C SER A 22 13.75 -29.01 9.99
N GLY A 23 12.74 -29.75 10.47
CA GLY A 23 12.77 -30.47 11.75
C GLY A 23 12.31 -29.65 12.96
N THR A 24 11.85 -28.42 12.75
CA THR A 24 11.27 -27.57 13.82
C THR A 24 9.76 -27.41 13.65
N PRO A 25 9.00 -27.12 14.72
CA PRO A 25 7.57 -26.79 14.61
C PRO A 25 7.32 -25.58 13.69
N THR A 26 8.30 -24.67 13.56
CA THR A 26 8.24 -23.52 12.64
C THR A 26 8.22 -23.94 11.16
N GLN A 27 8.78 -25.10 10.80
CA GLN A 27 8.66 -25.67 9.45
C GLN A 27 7.20 -25.95 9.10
N VAL A 28 6.45 -26.53 10.04
CA VAL A 28 5.05 -26.90 9.84
C VAL A 28 4.20 -25.65 9.65
N LEU A 29 4.44 -24.59 10.43
CA LEU A 29 3.81 -23.27 10.27
C LEU A 29 4.05 -22.68 8.87
N LEU A 30 5.30 -22.73 8.41
CA LEU A 30 5.66 -22.22 7.09
C LEU A 30 5.05 -23.06 5.96
N LEU A 31 4.99 -24.38 6.10
CA LEU A 31 4.33 -25.24 5.12
C LEU A 31 2.81 -25.03 5.07
N ASP A 32 2.18 -24.75 6.21
CA ASP A 32 0.74 -24.48 6.31
C ASP A 32 0.39 -23.11 5.71
N LEU A 33 1.16 -22.08 6.06
CA LEU A 33 1.09 -20.76 5.41
C LEU A 33 1.33 -20.85 3.89
N ALA A 34 2.22 -21.75 3.45
CA ALA A 34 2.42 -22.00 2.03
C ALA A 34 1.20 -22.65 1.37
N ARG A 35 0.57 -23.64 2.03
CA ARG A 35 -0.64 -24.29 1.55
C ARG A 35 -1.79 -23.29 1.39
N HIS A 36 -2.01 -22.42 2.38
CA HIS A 36 -3.01 -21.35 2.29
C HIS A 36 -2.74 -20.37 1.15
N ALA A 37 -1.48 -20.10 0.81
CA ALA A 37 -1.16 -19.26 -0.32
C ALA A 37 -1.29 -20.00 -1.68
N SER A 38 -1.22 -21.34 -1.71
CA SER A 38 -1.15 -22.12 -2.97
C SER A 38 -2.45 -22.24 -3.76
N ASP A 39 -3.62 -22.02 -3.16
CA ASP A 39 -4.91 -22.18 -3.85
C ASP A 39 -5.16 -21.13 -4.96
N GLN A 40 -4.24 -20.18 -5.17
CA GLN A 40 -4.33 -19.18 -6.24
C GLN A 40 -3.00 -18.94 -7.01
N ALA A 41 -2.01 -19.84 -6.92
CA ALA A 41 -0.63 -19.55 -7.36
C ALA A 41 -0.29 -19.91 -8.84
N CYS A 42 0.32 -18.95 -9.56
CA CYS A 42 1.03 -19.13 -10.84
C CYS A 42 2.57 -19.10 -10.63
N ALA A 43 3.41 -19.13 -11.70
CA ALA A 43 4.87 -19.23 -11.57
C ALA A 43 5.55 -18.00 -10.89
N PRO A 44 6.60 -18.21 -10.04
CA PRO A 44 7.22 -17.16 -9.22
C PRO A 44 8.11 -16.17 -9.99
N THR A 45 8.24 -14.94 -9.50
CA THR A 45 9.01 -13.85 -10.13
C THR A 45 10.54 -14.04 -10.05
N VAL A 46 11.28 -13.43 -10.99
CA VAL A 46 12.76 -13.52 -11.08
C VAL A 46 13.45 -13.00 -9.81
N SER A 47 12.89 -11.98 -9.18
CA SER A 47 13.35 -11.42 -7.90
C SER A 47 13.29 -12.43 -6.75
N ALA A 48 12.22 -13.24 -6.69
CA ALA A 48 12.07 -14.27 -5.66
C ALA A 48 13.14 -15.39 -5.82
N ARG A 49 13.47 -15.76 -7.07
CA ARG A 49 14.50 -16.77 -7.36
C ARG A 49 15.91 -16.35 -6.92
N TRP A 50 16.29 -15.10 -7.20
CA TRP A 50 17.59 -14.55 -6.79
C TRP A 50 17.72 -14.46 -5.26
N LEU A 51 16.65 -14.03 -4.61
CA LEU A 51 16.53 -13.91 -3.15
C LEU A 51 16.74 -15.22 -2.39
N ALA A 52 16.27 -16.34 -2.94
CA ALA A 52 16.43 -17.64 -2.32
C ALA A 52 17.75 -18.36 -2.68
N GLY A 53 18.54 -17.79 -3.59
CA GLY A 53 19.93 -18.17 -3.78
C GLY A 53 20.81 -17.65 -2.63
N LEU A 54 20.52 -16.45 -2.16
CA LEU A 54 21.24 -15.78 -1.06
C LEU A 54 20.99 -16.44 0.32
N SER A 55 19.78 -16.94 0.57
CA SER A 55 19.43 -17.60 1.84
C SER A 55 20.11 -18.97 2.04
N ARG A 56 20.76 -19.52 1.01
CA ARG A 56 21.59 -20.75 1.15
C ARG A 56 22.88 -20.52 1.93
N TRP A 57 23.36 -19.29 1.98
CA TRP A 57 24.67 -18.95 2.54
C TRP A 57 24.59 -18.06 3.78
N ILE A 58 23.43 -17.46 4.05
CA ILE A 58 23.24 -16.47 5.11
C ILE A 58 21.96 -16.81 5.88
N ASN A 59 22.05 -16.82 7.22
CA ASN A 59 20.93 -17.14 8.11
C ASN A 59 19.70 -16.24 7.78
N PRO A 60 18.51 -16.80 7.50
CA PRO A 60 17.32 -16.05 7.11
C PRO A 60 16.93 -14.93 8.07
N TRP A 61 17.24 -15.10 9.37
CA TRP A 61 16.97 -14.13 10.42
C TRP A 61 17.78 -12.84 10.29
N TRP A 62 18.97 -12.89 9.68
CA TRP A 62 19.79 -11.71 9.39
C TRP A 62 19.25 -10.93 8.19
N LEU A 63 18.71 -11.66 7.21
CA LEU A 63 18.10 -11.10 5.99
C LEU A 63 16.67 -10.58 6.21
N ARG A 64 16.05 -10.81 7.38
CA ARG A 64 14.73 -10.29 7.81
C ARG A 64 14.49 -8.83 7.44
N HIS A 65 15.46 -7.96 7.74
CA HIS A 65 15.35 -6.52 7.47
C HIS A 65 15.37 -6.21 5.96
N TRP A 66 15.94 -7.09 5.15
CA TRP A 66 15.97 -7.01 3.70
C TRP A 66 14.67 -7.56 3.10
N TYR A 67 14.18 -8.71 3.57
CA TYR A 67 12.88 -9.28 3.19
C TYR A 67 11.71 -8.32 3.46
N ALA A 68 11.67 -7.69 4.64
CA ALA A 68 10.67 -6.69 4.99
C ALA A 68 10.73 -5.41 4.14
N ARG A 69 11.90 -5.09 3.56
CA ARG A 69 12.02 -3.97 2.60
C ARG A 69 11.52 -4.35 1.21
N HIS A 70 11.49 -5.64 0.85
CA HIS A 70 11.17 -6.11 -0.50
C HIS A 70 9.72 -6.55 -0.69
N GLY A 71 8.83 -6.32 0.28
CA GLY A 71 7.39 -6.45 0.06
C GLY A 71 6.86 -7.88 0.08
N VAL A 72 7.64 -8.85 0.59
CA VAL A 72 7.19 -10.25 0.63
C VAL A 72 6.31 -10.45 1.85
N ARG A 73 4.99 -10.43 1.63
CA ARG A 73 3.98 -10.62 2.68
C ARG A 73 4.11 -12.02 3.29
N GLY A 74 4.23 -12.05 4.61
CA GLY A 74 4.40 -13.29 5.41
C GLY A 74 5.54 -13.26 6.42
N LEU A 75 6.58 -12.45 6.19
CA LEU A 75 7.66 -12.17 7.15
C LEU A 75 7.90 -10.68 7.38
N GLU A 76 7.06 -9.83 6.81
CA GLU A 76 6.94 -8.47 7.30
C GLU A 76 6.48 -8.56 8.75
N VAL A 77 7.41 -8.35 9.69
CA VAL A 77 7.07 -8.00 11.07
C VAL A 77 6.05 -6.90 10.93
N PHE A 78 4.80 -7.23 11.22
CA PHE A 78 3.65 -6.37 11.06
C PHE A 78 3.96 -5.10 11.86
N ARG A 79 4.45 -4.08 11.16
CA ARG A 79 4.56 -2.74 11.73
C ARG A 79 3.20 -2.15 11.46
N PRO A 80 2.31 -2.09 12.46
CA PRO A 80 1.06 -1.37 12.27
C PRO A 80 1.45 0.01 11.76
N ASP A 81 0.90 0.39 10.61
CA ASP A 81 1.07 1.73 10.11
C ASP A 81 0.34 2.62 11.12
N VAL A 82 1.11 3.24 12.02
CA VAL A 82 0.59 3.83 13.27
C VAL A 82 -0.42 4.95 13.01
N ARG A 83 -0.56 5.41 11.75
CA ARG A 83 -1.52 6.42 11.31
C ARG A 83 -1.96 6.18 9.85
N PRO A 84 -2.91 5.26 9.59
CA PRO A 84 -3.35 4.93 8.23
C PRO A 84 -3.91 6.13 7.44
N TRP A 85 -4.43 7.14 8.15
CA TRP A 85 -4.88 8.40 7.56
C TRP A 85 -3.73 9.27 7.03
N LEU A 86 -2.52 9.22 7.62
CA LEU A 86 -1.36 9.93 7.08
C LEU A 86 -0.94 9.37 5.73
N ALA A 87 -1.03 8.05 5.56
CA ALA A 87 -0.74 7.42 4.27
C ALA A 87 -1.70 7.91 3.18
N ALA A 88 -2.98 8.12 3.53
CA ALA A 88 -3.97 8.73 2.63
C ALA A 88 -3.65 10.20 2.31
N VAL A 89 -3.28 11.01 3.31
CA VAL A 89 -2.80 12.39 3.11
C VAL A 89 -1.61 12.42 2.18
N TRP A 90 -0.63 11.55 2.40
CA TRP A 90 0.59 11.55 1.61
C TRP A 90 0.36 11.19 0.16
N ALA A 91 -0.45 10.16 -0.09
CA ALA A 91 -0.89 9.83 -1.43
C ALA A 91 -1.69 10.98 -2.08
N GLY A 92 -2.51 11.69 -1.30
CA GLY A 92 -3.19 12.90 -1.74
C GLY A 92 -2.22 13.98 -2.20
N ILE A 93 -1.16 14.26 -1.44
CA ILE A 93 -0.15 15.28 -1.79
C ILE A 93 0.50 14.96 -3.13
N GLN A 94 0.90 13.70 -3.35
CA GLN A 94 1.50 13.27 -4.62
C GLN A 94 0.52 13.44 -5.79
N SER A 95 -0.74 13.05 -5.60
CA SER A 95 -1.80 13.25 -6.60
C SER A 95 -2.03 14.74 -6.89
N GLY A 96 -2.10 15.59 -5.86
CA GLY A 96 -2.32 17.03 -6.00
C GLY A 96 -1.24 17.72 -6.81
N VAL A 97 0.03 17.40 -6.53
CA VAL A 97 1.16 17.89 -7.33
C VAL A 97 1.03 17.43 -8.79
N LEU A 98 0.76 16.15 -9.03
CA LEU A 98 0.62 15.59 -10.37
C LEU A 98 -0.52 16.27 -11.16
N VAL A 99 -1.68 16.44 -10.55
CA VAL A 99 -2.84 17.09 -11.18
C VAL A 99 -2.50 18.53 -11.54
N PHE A 100 -1.84 19.28 -10.63
CA PHE A 100 -1.39 20.64 -10.94
C PHE A 100 -0.44 20.67 -12.14
N MET A 101 0.58 19.79 -12.17
CA MET A 101 1.51 19.72 -13.29
C MET A 101 0.80 19.46 -14.62
N CYS A 102 -0.18 18.55 -14.65
CA CYS A 102 -0.91 18.20 -15.86
C CYS A 102 -1.83 19.33 -16.33
N VAL A 103 -2.54 19.97 -15.40
CA VAL A 103 -3.42 21.11 -15.71
C VAL A 103 -2.60 22.27 -16.27
N LEU A 104 -1.48 22.59 -15.63
CA LEU A 104 -0.60 23.66 -16.05
C LEU A 104 0.04 23.36 -17.40
N ALA A 105 0.61 22.17 -17.58
CA ALA A 105 1.23 21.75 -18.83
C ALA A 105 0.20 21.74 -19.99
N GLY A 106 -0.99 21.18 -19.77
CA GLY A 106 -2.07 21.18 -20.76
C GLY A 106 -2.52 22.59 -21.13
N GLY A 107 -2.74 23.46 -20.14
CA GLY A 107 -3.17 24.83 -20.40
C GLY A 107 -2.13 25.66 -21.14
N VAL A 108 -0.83 25.49 -20.80
CA VAL A 108 0.26 26.15 -21.52
C VAL A 108 0.37 25.61 -22.95
N GLY A 109 0.23 24.29 -23.15
CA GLY A 109 0.19 23.67 -24.48
C GLY A 109 -0.96 24.19 -25.35
N ALA A 110 -2.13 24.41 -24.74
CA ALA A 110 -3.29 25.03 -25.37
C ALA A 110 -3.14 26.55 -25.61
N GLY A 111 -2.09 27.20 -25.10
CA GLY A 111 -1.86 28.63 -25.29
C GLY A 111 -2.71 29.56 -24.45
N PHE A 112 -3.25 29.08 -23.32
CA PHE A 112 -4.08 29.92 -22.46
C PHE A 112 -3.29 31.02 -21.75
N ALA A 113 -3.93 32.17 -21.59
CA ALA A 113 -3.43 33.25 -20.75
C ALA A 113 -3.40 32.82 -19.27
N ILE A 114 -2.54 33.44 -18.46
CA ILE A 114 -2.31 33.03 -17.06
C ILE A 114 -3.56 33.14 -16.19
N ALA A 115 -4.41 34.14 -16.43
CA ALA A 115 -5.71 34.23 -15.76
C ALA A 115 -6.59 32.99 -16.02
N ALA A 116 -6.60 32.51 -17.26
CA ALA A 116 -7.33 31.29 -17.62
C ALA A 116 -6.65 30.03 -17.04
N LEU A 117 -5.32 29.98 -16.98
CA LEU A 117 -4.59 28.90 -16.29
C LEU A 117 -4.92 28.83 -14.80
N PHE A 118 -5.05 29.99 -14.14
CA PHE A 118 -5.41 30.05 -12.73
C PHE A 118 -6.83 29.53 -12.48
N LEU A 119 -7.79 29.94 -13.33
CA LEU A 119 -9.17 29.47 -13.27
C LEU A 119 -9.25 27.95 -13.53
N LEU A 120 -8.54 27.47 -14.55
CA LEU A 120 -8.43 26.05 -14.87
C LEU A 120 -7.77 25.26 -13.74
N GLY A 121 -6.79 25.86 -13.07
CA GLY A 121 -6.17 25.33 -11.85
C GLY A 121 -7.18 25.16 -10.72
N LEU A 122 -8.03 26.15 -10.46
CA LEU A 122 -9.06 26.08 -9.42
C LEU A 122 -10.09 24.98 -9.71
N ILE A 123 -10.53 24.87 -10.97
CA ILE A 123 -11.42 23.80 -11.44
C ILE A 123 -10.74 22.43 -11.28
N GLY A 124 -9.49 22.31 -11.71
CA GLY A 124 -8.68 21.09 -11.58
C GLY A 124 -8.46 20.68 -10.13
N LEU A 125 -8.26 21.63 -9.22
CA LEU A 125 -8.17 21.39 -7.79
C LEU A 125 -9.47 20.81 -7.23
N MET A 126 -10.61 21.42 -7.54
CA MET A 126 -11.92 20.94 -7.07
C MET A 126 -12.21 19.52 -7.57
N LEU A 127 -12.06 19.29 -8.88
CA LEU A 127 -12.23 17.98 -9.50
C LEU A 127 -11.27 16.94 -8.92
N GLY A 128 -9.99 17.30 -8.78
CA GLY A 128 -8.96 16.44 -8.20
C GLY A 128 -9.24 16.07 -6.74
N CYS A 129 -9.69 17.03 -5.93
CA CYS A 129 -10.05 16.79 -4.53
C CYS A 129 -11.25 15.85 -4.42
N VAL A 130 -12.33 16.12 -5.16
CA VAL A 130 -13.54 15.29 -5.15
C VAL A 130 -13.20 13.87 -5.61
N TRP A 131 -12.51 13.72 -6.73
CA TRP A 131 -12.11 12.42 -7.25
C TRP A 131 -11.26 11.63 -6.24
N GLN A 132 -10.27 12.30 -5.65
CA GLN A 132 -9.36 11.65 -4.73
C GLN A 132 -10.05 11.22 -3.43
N GLY A 133 -10.99 12.03 -2.93
CA GLY A 133 -11.85 11.70 -1.79
C GLY A 133 -12.75 10.51 -2.08
N VAL A 134 -13.48 10.53 -3.20
CA VAL A 134 -14.40 9.44 -3.60
C VAL A 134 -13.64 8.13 -3.83
N SER A 135 -12.53 8.16 -4.58
CA SER A 135 -11.71 6.97 -4.84
C SER A 135 -11.20 6.32 -3.54
N ARG A 136 -10.77 7.14 -2.59
CA ARG A 136 -10.28 6.66 -1.28
C ARG A 136 -11.41 6.19 -0.37
N TYR A 137 -12.56 6.85 -0.42
CA TYR A 137 -13.76 6.40 0.27
C TYR A 137 -14.18 5.01 -0.22
N MET A 138 -14.35 4.85 -1.54
CA MET A 138 -14.80 3.58 -2.12
C MET A 138 -13.85 2.44 -1.83
N THR A 139 -12.54 2.68 -1.96
CA THR A 139 -11.53 1.65 -1.65
C THR A 139 -11.46 1.31 -0.17
N ALA A 140 -11.63 2.26 0.73
CA ALA A 140 -11.68 2.00 2.17
C ALA A 140 -12.98 1.30 2.57
N HIS A 141 -14.11 1.73 2.01
CA HIS A 141 -15.42 1.12 2.24
C HIS A 141 -15.48 -0.32 1.75
N ALA A 142 -14.95 -0.63 0.56
CA ALA A 142 -14.90 -2.00 0.04
C ALA A 142 -14.07 -2.92 0.95
N ARG A 143 -12.95 -2.44 1.50
CA ARG A 143 -12.15 -3.21 2.47
C ARG A 143 -12.91 -3.45 3.76
N TRP A 144 -13.56 -2.41 4.27
CA TRP A 144 -14.35 -2.49 5.49
C TRP A 144 -15.54 -3.44 5.34
N ALA A 145 -16.30 -3.32 4.24
CA ALA A 145 -17.43 -4.20 3.92
C ALA A 145 -16.98 -5.65 3.69
N GLY A 146 -15.84 -5.85 3.02
CA GLY A 146 -15.25 -7.17 2.82
C GLY A 146 -14.90 -7.85 4.14
N GLN A 147 -14.29 -7.12 5.08
CA GLN A 147 -14.03 -7.67 6.40
C GLN A 147 -15.29 -7.94 7.22
N GLN A 148 -16.30 -7.07 7.14
CA GLN A 148 -17.57 -7.35 7.81
C GLN A 148 -18.26 -8.58 7.24
N ALA A 149 -18.23 -8.78 5.93
CA ALA A 149 -18.77 -9.98 5.30
C ALA A 149 -18.01 -11.23 5.75
N GLU A 150 -16.68 -11.16 5.85
CA GLU A 150 -15.85 -12.25 6.35
C GLU A 150 -16.18 -12.59 7.82
N LEU A 151 -16.30 -11.56 8.67
CA LEU A 151 -16.75 -11.74 10.07
C LEU A 151 -18.17 -12.30 10.17
N ALA A 152 -19.09 -11.88 9.30
CA ALA A 152 -20.46 -12.38 9.29
C ALA A 152 -20.54 -13.86 8.89
N LEU A 153 -19.73 -14.28 7.89
CA LEU A 153 -19.58 -15.68 7.52
C LEU A 153 -18.99 -16.51 8.67
N GLN A 154 -17.97 -15.99 9.34
CA GLN A 154 -17.36 -16.64 10.51
C GLN A 154 -18.35 -16.85 11.66
N HIS A 155 -19.24 -15.89 11.91
CA HIS A 155 -20.28 -16.02 12.94
C HIS A 155 -21.43 -16.93 12.52
N ALA A 156 -21.79 -16.99 11.24
CA ALA A 156 -22.93 -17.78 10.75
C ALA A 156 -22.66 -19.29 10.74
N ASP A 157 -21.42 -19.69 10.44
CA ASP A 157 -21.01 -21.09 10.47
C ASP A 157 -19.62 -21.23 11.13
N PRO A 158 -19.56 -21.30 12.47
CA PRO A 158 -18.30 -21.49 13.19
C PRO A 158 -17.66 -22.86 12.90
N ALA A 159 -18.39 -23.81 12.34
CA ALA A 159 -17.85 -25.11 11.90
C ALA A 159 -17.15 -25.03 10.53
N GLN A 160 -17.45 -24.00 9.72
CA GLN A 160 -16.69 -23.65 8.51
C GLN A 160 -15.37 -22.95 8.81
N TYR A 161 -15.05 -22.67 10.08
CA TYR A 161 -13.71 -22.24 10.44
C TYR A 161 -12.73 -23.31 9.97
N PRO A 162 -11.82 -23.01 9.02
CA PRO A 162 -10.94 -24.02 8.48
C PRO A 162 -10.23 -24.73 9.62
N PRO A 163 -10.17 -26.07 9.65
CA PRO A 163 -9.45 -26.78 10.70
C PRO A 163 -7.98 -26.33 10.81
N GLU A 164 -7.47 -25.77 9.71
CA GLU A 164 -6.16 -25.15 9.50
C GLU A 164 -5.93 -23.89 10.36
N GLY A 165 -6.98 -23.12 10.69
CA GLY A 165 -6.85 -21.91 11.51
C GLY A 165 -6.44 -22.19 12.97
N ALA A 166 -6.98 -23.27 13.58
CA ALA A 166 -6.54 -23.69 14.91
C ALA A 166 -5.13 -24.29 14.88
N THR A 167 -4.77 -24.99 13.81
CA THR A 167 -3.43 -25.54 13.60
C THR A 167 -2.41 -24.40 13.49
N THR A 168 -2.75 -23.33 12.74
CA THR A 168 -1.94 -22.11 12.64
C THR A 168 -1.81 -21.40 13.99
N LEU A 169 -2.91 -21.26 14.75
CA LEU A 169 -2.90 -20.70 16.12
C LEU A 169 -2.02 -21.50 17.09
N GLU A 170 -2.11 -22.83 17.04
CA GLU A 170 -1.28 -23.75 17.82
C GLU A 170 0.20 -23.55 17.47
N LEU A 171 0.53 -23.47 16.20
CA LEU A 171 1.89 -23.26 15.71
C LEU A 171 2.44 -21.88 16.10
N ILE A 172 1.62 -20.83 16.07
CA ILE A 172 1.98 -19.49 16.58
C ILE A 172 2.25 -19.55 18.10
N ALA A 173 1.41 -20.25 18.86
CA ALA A 173 1.58 -20.41 20.30
C ALA A 173 2.86 -21.20 20.64
N ILE A 174 3.17 -22.28 19.90
CA ILE A 174 4.42 -23.04 20.04
C ILE A 174 5.63 -22.16 19.72
N ALA A 175 5.56 -21.38 18.63
CA ALA A 175 6.63 -20.46 18.25
C ALA A 175 6.86 -19.34 19.30
N ARG A 176 5.84 -19.03 20.11
CA ARG A 176 5.91 -18.11 21.26
C ARG A 176 6.42 -18.76 22.55
N GLY A 177 6.71 -20.06 22.52
CA GLY A 177 7.28 -20.80 23.65
C GLY A 177 6.26 -21.57 24.49
N LEU A 178 5.00 -21.70 24.04
CA LEU A 178 4.07 -22.64 24.70
C LEU A 178 4.44 -24.08 24.35
N ALA A 179 4.36 -24.96 25.36
CA ALA A 179 4.48 -26.40 25.14
C ALA A 179 3.38 -26.90 24.18
N PRO A 180 3.64 -27.90 23.33
CA PRO A 180 2.70 -28.37 22.30
C PRO A 180 1.31 -28.71 22.87
N ASP A 181 1.26 -29.46 23.98
CA ASP A 181 -0.01 -29.85 24.61
C ASP A 181 -0.82 -28.67 25.16
N LYS A 182 -0.15 -27.57 25.52
CA LYS A 182 -0.80 -26.33 25.99
C LYS A 182 -1.24 -25.48 24.80
N ALA A 183 -0.44 -25.43 23.74
CA ALA A 183 -0.77 -24.73 22.51
C ALA A 183 -1.98 -25.37 21.80
N HIS A 184 -2.04 -26.71 21.73
CA HIS A 184 -3.19 -27.43 21.17
C HIS A 184 -4.47 -27.13 21.94
N ARG A 185 -4.41 -27.23 23.28
CA ARG A 185 -5.56 -26.91 24.15
C ARG A 185 -5.99 -25.46 24.04
N LEU A 186 -5.04 -24.53 23.93
CA LEU A 186 -5.34 -23.11 23.73
C LEU A 186 -6.02 -22.87 22.38
N ALA A 187 -5.52 -23.48 21.30
CA ALA A 187 -6.10 -23.34 19.97
C ALA A 187 -7.50 -23.95 19.87
N GLN A 188 -7.73 -25.12 20.47
CA GLN A 188 -9.05 -25.74 20.57
C GLN A 188 -10.01 -24.88 21.40
N ALA A 189 -9.54 -24.34 22.53
CA ALA A 189 -10.35 -23.47 23.36
C ALA A 189 -10.77 -22.20 22.59
N ILE A 190 -9.82 -21.53 21.91
CA ILE A 190 -10.10 -20.35 21.07
C ILE A 190 -11.08 -20.68 19.95
N ARG A 191 -11.01 -21.88 19.34
CA ARG A 191 -11.97 -22.30 18.30
C ARG A 191 -13.40 -22.37 18.83
N HIS A 192 -13.60 -22.91 20.04
CA HIS A 192 -14.95 -23.12 20.59
C HIS A 192 -15.57 -21.87 21.19
N ALA A 193 -14.76 -20.98 21.75
CA ALA A 193 -15.25 -19.75 22.39
C ALA A 193 -14.27 -18.60 22.15
N PRO A 194 -14.19 -18.09 20.90
CA PRO A 194 -13.23 -17.05 20.54
C PRO A 194 -13.43 -15.79 21.39
N ASP A 195 -14.66 -15.29 21.50
CA ASP A 195 -14.96 -14.05 22.23
C ASP A 195 -14.73 -14.15 23.74
N ALA A 196 -14.81 -15.35 24.31
CA ALA A 196 -14.59 -15.57 25.75
C ALA A 196 -13.11 -15.71 26.11
N ILE A 197 -12.27 -16.17 25.17
CA ILE A 197 -10.87 -16.55 25.43
C ILE A 197 -9.88 -15.54 24.86
N LEU A 198 -10.21 -14.90 23.73
CA LEU A 198 -9.41 -13.83 23.10
C LEU A 198 -9.49 -12.54 23.92
N THR A 199 -8.78 -12.51 25.04
CA THR A 199 -8.56 -11.29 25.81
C THR A 199 -7.57 -10.36 25.08
N PRO A 200 -7.67 -9.04 25.27
CA PRO A 200 -6.76 -8.07 24.63
C PRO A 200 -5.28 -8.37 24.88
N ASP A 201 -4.94 -8.89 26.07
CA ASP A 201 -3.57 -9.26 26.43
C ASP A 201 -3.12 -10.54 25.71
N LEU A 202 -4.00 -11.54 25.59
CA LEU A 202 -3.71 -12.75 24.82
C LEU A 202 -3.54 -12.44 23.32
N CYS A 203 -4.36 -11.55 22.76
CA CYS A 203 -4.20 -11.08 21.38
C CYS A 203 -2.86 -10.39 21.15
N ARG A 204 -2.37 -9.59 22.10
CA ARG A 204 -1.02 -9.00 22.03
C ARG A 204 0.07 -10.08 22.10
N VAL A 205 -0.06 -11.03 23.03
CA VAL A 205 0.88 -12.14 23.21
C VAL A 205 0.90 -13.10 22.03
N LEU A 206 -0.19 -13.22 21.27
CA LEU A 206 -0.28 -14.03 20.04
C LEU A 206 -0.09 -13.20 18.76
N CYS A 207 0.07 -11.88 18.88
CA CYS A 207 0.10 -10.92 17.77
C CYS A 207 -1.10 -11.02 16.81
N LEU A 208 -2.27 -11.35 17.35
CA LEU A 208 -3.56 -11.33 16.65
C LEU A 208 -4.19 -9.93 16.63
N VAL A 209 -3.41 -8.89 16.90
CA VAL A 209 -3.91 -7.51 16.87
C VAL A 209 -4.02 -7.08 15.42
N GLU A 210 -5.15 -7.40 14.79
CA GLU A 210 -5.56 -6.77 13.54
C GLU A 210 -5.64 -5.26 13.79
N PRO A 211 -4.95 -4.41 13.01
CA PRO A 211 -5.12 -2.97 13.13
C PRO A 211 -6.56 -2.63 12.78
N SER A 212 -7.18 -1.77 13.58
CA SER A 212 -8.48 -1.21 13.21
C SER A 212 -8.36 -0.56 11.84
N LEU A 213 -9.27 -0.91 10.92
CA LEU A 213 -9.28 -0.23 9.63
C LEU A 213 -9.59 1.24 9.89
N PRO A 214 -8.87 2.14 9.21
CA PRO A 214 -9.25 3.53 9.21
C PRO A 214 -10.68 3.66 8.70
N THR A 215 -11.46 4.54 9.33
CA THR A 215 -12.83 4.80 8.87
C THR A 215 -12.78 5.32 7.42
N PRO A 216 -13.69 4.89 6.53
CA PRO A 216 -13.69 5.31 5.13
C PRO A 216 -13.69 6.83 4.96
N LEU A 217 -14.39 7.53 5.85
CA LEU A 217 -14.47 8.98 5.87
C LEU A 217 -13.13 9.63 6.24
N SER A 218 -12.38 9.07 7.21
CA SER A 218 -11.05 9.59 7.57
C SER A 218 -10.05 9.44 6.41
N GLN A 219 -10.11 8.35 5.65
CA GLN A 219 -9.27 8.13 4.47
C GLN A 219 -9.62 9.10 3.35
N ALA A 220 -10.91 9.33 3.12
CA ALA A 220 -11.38 10.29 2.13
C ALA A 220 -10.93 11.71 2.48
N GLY A 221 -11.18 12.16 3.72
CA GLY A 221 -10.80 13.48 4.20
C GLY A 221 -9.28 13.70 4.20
N GLY A 222 -8.52 12.70 4.65
CA GLY A 222 -7.06 12.74 4.60
C GLY A 222 -6.55 12.91 3.17
N ALA A 223 -7.08 12.14 2.22
CA ALA A 223 -6.65 12.25 0.83
C ALA A 223 -7.05 13.58 0.17
N MET A 224 -8.24 14.11 0.47
CA MET A 224 -8.68 15.44 0.01
C MET A 224 -7.75 16.55 0.51
N LEU A 225 -7.46 16.57 1.81
CA LEU A 225 -6.53 17.54 2.42
C LEU A 225 -5.14 17.40 1.83
N GLY A 226 -4.69 16.17 1.59
CA GLY A 226 -3.44 15.90 0.90
C GLY A 226 -3.41 16.52 -0.50
N THR A 227 -4.45 16.30 -1.31
CA THR A 227 -4.54 16.87 -2.66
C THR A 227 -4.45 18.38 -2.65
N VAL A 228 -5.16 19.05 -1.73
CA VAL A 228 -5.06 20.51 -1.56
C VAL A 228 -3.62 20.91 -1.21
N ALA A 229 -3.01 20.25 -0.23
CA ALA A 229 -1.66 20.57 0.23
C ALA A 229 -0.59 20.37 -0.86
N GLY A 230 -0.75 19.39 -1.75
CA GLY A 230 0.16 19.18 -2.88
C GLY A 230 -0.04 20.17 -4.03
N PHE A 231 -1.28 20.61 -4.27
CA PHE A 231 -1.62 21.50 -5.37
C PHE A 231 -1.31 22.98 -5.06
N LEU A 232 -1.51 23.38 -3.80
CA LEU A 232 -1.48 24.79 -3.37
C LEU A 232 -0.13 25.50 -3.65
N PRO A 233 1.06 24.91 -3.40
CA PRO A 233 2.33 25.62 -3.62
C PRO A 233 2.53 26.05 -5.08
N GLY A 234 2.18 25.18 -6.04
CA GLY A 234 2.24 25.49 -7.47
C GLY A 234 1.23 26.57 -7.84
N MET A 235 0.01 26.47 -7.33
CA MET A 235 -1.05 27.44 -7.61
C MET A 235 -0.73 28.84 -7.04
N LEU A 236 -0.17 28.93 -5.84
CA LEU A 236 0.28 30.19 -5.25
C LEU A 236 1.42 30.82 -6.07
N CYS A 237 2.36 29.99 -6.54
CA CYS A 237 3.45 30.45 -7.40
C CYS A 237 2.94 30.98 -8.75
N LEU A 238 1.94 30.32 -9.35
CA LEU A 238 1.29 30.79 -10.57
C LEU A 238 0.56 32.13 -10.37
N GLY A 239 -0.08 32.31 -9.21
CA GLY A 239 -0.78 33.56 -8.87
C GLY A 239 0.14 34.74 -8.53
N ALA A 240 1.42 34.49 -8.28
CA ALA A 240 2.38 35.53 -7.88
C ALA A 240 2.79 36.46 -9.04
N GLY A 241 2.55 36.08 -10.30
CA GLY A 241 2.73 37.02 -11.40
C GLY A 241 2.19 36.58 -12.76
N PRO A 242 1.96 37.55 -13.67
CA PRO A 242 1.24 37.32 -14.92
C PRO A 242 2.16 36.98 -16.10
N SER A 243 3.40 36.51 -15.87
CA SER A 243 4.34 36.16 -16.93
C SER A 243 4.48 34.64 -17.08
N LEU A 244 4.81 34.19 -18.29
CA LEU A 244 5.01 32.77 -18.59
C LEU A 244 6.17 32.16 -17.76
N GLY A 245 7.11 33.00 -17.31
CA GLY A 245 8.15 32.62 -16.36
C GLY A 245 7.61 32.14 -15.01
N TRP A 246 6.51 32.71 -14.52
CA TRP A 246 5.84 32.25 -13.30
C TRP A 246 5.18 30.88 -13.47
N ALA A 247 4.61 30.61 -14.65
CA ALA A 247 4.09 29.28 -14.97
C ALA A 247 5.23 28.24 -15.01
N LEU A 248 6.37 28.56 -15.62
CA LEU A 248 7.53 27.66 -15.61
C LEU A 248 8.07 27.44 -14.19
N LEU A 249 8.17 28.48 -13.37
CA LEU A 249 8.61 28.38 -11.98
C LEU A 249 7.65 27.54 -11.15
N ALA A 250 6.33 27.73 -11.30
CA ALA A 250 5.32 26.94 -10.63
C ALA A 250 5.41 25.45 -11.00
N TYR A 251 5.64 25.16 -12.29
CA TYR A 251 5.90 23.79 -12.75
C TYR A 251 7.18 23.21 -12.11
N LEU A 252 8.30 23.93 -12.17
CA LEU A 252 9.55 23.45 -11.57
C LEU A 252 9.44 23.23 -10.05
N LEU A 253 8.78 24.13 -9.34
CA LEU A 253 8.54 24.03 -7.90
C LEU A 253 7.74 22.77 -7.55
N SER A 254 6.67 22.48 -8.31
CA SER A 254 5.89 21.26 -8.15
C SER A 254 6.73 20.00 -8.41
N GLY A 255 7.58 20.01 -9.44
CA GLY A 255 8.48 18.89 -9.74
C GLY A 255 9.51 18.63 -8.63
N VAL A 256 10.17 19.69 -8.14
CA VAL A 256 11.11 19.62 -7.01
C VAL A 256 10.42 19.16 -5.74
N GLY A 257 9.21 19.66 -5.48
CA GLY A 257 8.37 19.22 -4.37
C GLY A 257 8.11 17.71 -4.43
N LEU A 258 7.72 17.19 -5.60
CA LEU A 258 7.49 15.76 -5.80
C LEU A 258 8.75 14.92 -5.54
N VAL A 259 9.92 15.39 -5.98
CA VAL A 259 11.22 14.75 -5.74
C VAL A 259 11.52 14.73 -4.23
N GLY A 260 11.37 15.86 -3.53
CA GLY A 260 11.58 15.95 -2.08
C GLY A 260 10.64 15.02 -1.30
N LEU A 261 9.37 14.96 -1.72
CA LEU A 261 8.37 14.02 -1.20
C LEU A 261 8.80 12.56 -1.37
N ALA A 262 9.30 12.23 -2.56
CA ALA A 262 9.71 10.87 -2.90
C ALA A 262 10.96 10.43 -2.13
N ILE A 263 11.93 11.34 -1.91
CA ILE A 263 13.13 11.07 -1.09
C ILE A 263 12.74 10.82 0.37
N ARG A 264 11.84 11.64 0.93
CA ARG A 264 11.45 11.57 2.35
C ARG A 264 10.73 10.26 2.72
N HIS A 265 9.94 9.68 1.81
CA HIS A 265 9.12 8.50 2.10
C HIS A 265 9.56 7.20 1.40
N GLY A 266 10.24 7.26 0.26
CA GLY A 266 10.60 6.08 -0.53
C GLY A 266 11.82 5.30 -0.01
N GLY A 267 12.57 5.84 0.96
CA GLY A 267 13.94 5.40 1.22
C GLY A 267 14.83 5.56 -0.03
N HIS A 268 16.12 5.26 0.06
CA HIS A 268 17.11 5.47 -1.01
C HIS A 268 16.90 4.66 -2.32
N ARG A 269 15.69 4.15 -2.59
CA ARG A 269 15.36 3.44 -3.83
C ARG A 269 15.10 4.44 -4.94
N LEU A 270 16.19 4.83 -5.63
CA LEU A 270 16.15 5.65 -6.86
C LEU A 270 15.06 5.19 -7.84
N MET A 271 14.79 3.89 -7.88
CA MET A 271 13.82 3.27 -8.78
C MET A 271 12.34 3.58 -8.44
N GLY A 272 12.02 3.86 -7.17
CA GLY A 272 10.68 4.30 -6.76
C GLY A 272 10.47 5.79 -7.05
N ILE A 273 11.50 6.59 -6.79
CA ILE A 273 11.53 8.03 -7.06
C ILE A 273 11.43 8.28 -8.58
N SER A 274 12.21 7.55 -9.39
CA SER A 274 12.22 7.73 -10.85
C SER A 274 10.89 7.36 -11.50
N ARG A 275 10.16 6.39 -10.97
CA ARG A 275 8.82 6.03 -11.47
C ARG A 275 7.77 7.09 -11.15
N LEU A 276 7.80 7.66 -9.94
CA LEU A 276 6.88 8.73 -9.55
C LEU A 276 7.15 10.02 -10.33
N VAL A 277 8.41 10.47 -10.33
CA VAL A 277 8.80 11.73 -10.98
C VAL A 277 8.80 11.59 -12.49
N GLY A 278 9.38 10.50 -13.02
CA GLY A 278 9.36 10.22 -14.46
C GLY A 278 7.94 10.01 -14.98
N GLY A 279 7.09 9.30 -14.24
CA GLY A 279 5.67 9.16 -14.58
C GLY A 279 4.94 10.50 -14.61
N ALA A 280 5.19 11.39 -13.65
CA ALA A 280 4.57 12.72 -13.61
C ALA A 280 5.00 13.62 -14.77
N VAL A 281 6.30 13.63 -15.09
CA VAL A 281 6.84 14.40 -16.22
C VAL A 281 6.33 13.85 -17.54
N LEU A 282 6.31 12.52 -17.71
CA LEU A 282 5.77 11.89 -18.92
C LEU A 282 4.28 12.18 -19.12
N LEU A 283 3.48 12.03 -18.07
CA LEU A 283 2.03 12.27 -18.14
C LEU A 283 1.73 13.73 -18.46
N SER A 284 2.36 14.67 -17.74
CA SER A 284 2.17 16.10 -17.99
C SER A 284 2.69 16.53 -19.37
N GLY A 285 3.81 15.97 -19.83
CA GLY A 285 4.33 16.19 -21.18
C GLY A 285 3.42 15.65 -22.27
N LEU A 286 2.79 14.49 -22.06
CA LEU A 286 1.81 13.94 -22.99
C LEU A 286 0.54 14.80 -23.06
N VAL A 287 0.08 15.31 -21.92
CA VAL A 287 -1.06 16.26 -21.87
C VAL A 287 -0.70 17.58 -22.58
N PHE A 288 0.52 18.09 -22.40
CA PHE A 288 1.02 19.27 -23.14
C PHE A 288 1.00 19.02 -24.65
N LEU A 289 1.59 17.90 -25.10
CA LEU A 289 1.65 17.55 -26.52
C LEU A 289 0.26 17.42 -27.12
N LEU A 290 -0.66 16.75 -26.43
CA LEU A 290 -2.04 16.61 -26.87
C LEU A 290 -2.71 17.99 -27.04
N ALA A 291 -2.63 18.84 -26.01
CA ALA A 291 -3.20 20.19 -26.07
C ALA A 291 -2.57 21.06 -27.18
N TRP A 292 -1.25 20.96 -27.35
CA TRP A 292 -0.51 21.65 -28.40
C TRP A 292 -0.94 21.19 -29.79
N THR A 293 -1.05 19.88 -30.02
CA THR A 293 -1.51 19.33 -31.31
C THR A 293 -2.93 19.77 -31.64
N LEU A 294 -3.85 19.70 -30.69
CA LEU A 294 -5.24 20.15 -30.88
C LEU A 294 -5.32 21.62 -31.28
N ARG A 295 -4.48 22.47 -30.69
CA ARG A 295 -4.38 23.89 -31.04
C ARG A 295 -3.84 24.16 -32.45
N HIS A 296 -2.97 23.29 -32.98
CA HIS A 296 -2.36 23.51 -34.30
C HIS A 296 -3.13 22.85 -35.44
N VAL A 297 -3.99 21.88 -35.11
CA VAL A 297 -4.83 21.17 -36.08
C VAL A 297 -6.14 21.92 -36.36
N TRP A 298 -6.62 22.72 -35.39
CA TRP A 298 -7.85 23.52 -35.47
C TRP A 298 -7.53 25.01 -35.41
#